data_AF-A0A2S8G4V3-F1
#
_entry.id   AF-A0A2S8G4V3-F1
#
_cell.length_a   1.000
_cell.length_b   1.000
_cell.length_c   1.000
_cell.angle_alpha   90.00
_cell.angle_beta   90.00
_cell.angle_gamma   90.00
#
_symmetry.space_group_name_H-M   'P 1'
#
loop_
_entity.id
_entity.type
_entity.pdbx_description
1 polymer ?
#
loop_
_entity_poly.entity_id
_entity_poly.type
_entity_poly.pdbx_seq_one_letter_code
_entity_poly.pdbx_strand_id
1 'polypeptide(L)'
;MDYASILARYIGREVYVSTFGHVRLRGELAAIYEDCVRLVNASTSQETEDTPWSNSWRDDEDGVNYADGSEALVHFHHIVAIRCADDELLDVPILSEPIPQSVPESIEPPPQAQVPEEEPWEPFLDVDRLTLEMGSGLVDLVHPDSSEMMQRVSAIRCHLADALGLVIPRIRLRDALDLHEQEYRVLIDQCEVARGRLGPGQYIALDMGTSSGTLQGVRGVDPTFGGPGIWISGDRQQEAEQLGYLVIDPSMLVVTHLQETLRRHAHEILTLSDVRDMLERLRESSPSEFEEIRSSPMTGSLLHAVLRRLLEEGVSIKNFSRIVEILALHGHRNQEIETLVALVRQRLGRQLVQRYLDAEGKVHAIGLERDLEGLLLQLTEEEATRQTRNWIERMVDMLRESFQRLEDQQRPVAMVVSSTLRTRMWQILAHHFPQISVLSLAEVPRTSEIYWQAILSAEEVGALEPPVKRGQHPAIASDGTYRAKGKISEHLAEELPPRRPR
;
A
#
# COMPACT_ATOMS: atom_id res chain seq x y z
N MET A 1 5.24 21.08 -24.52
CA MET A 1 5.20 21.93 -25.72
C MET A 1 5.91 23.24 -25.39
N ASP A 2 6.86 23.66 -26.22
CA ASP A 2 7.56 24.94 -26.04
C ASP A 2 6.66 26.10 -26.47
N TYR A 3 5.81 26.55 -25.54
CA TYR A 3 4.88 27.65 -25.76
C TYR A 3 5.62 28.96 -26.09
N ALA A 4 6.84 29.14 -25.59
CA ALA A 4 7.63 30.35 -25.84
C ALA A 4 8.02 30.46 -27.32
N SER A 5 8.46 29.36 -27.94
CA SER A 5 8.82 29.33 -29.37
C SER A 5 7.64 29.57 -30.31
N ILE A 6 6.44 29.07 -29.96
CA ILE A 6 5.23 29.26 -30.76
C ILE A 6 4.70 30.70 -30.63
N LEU A 7 4.67 31.23 -29.42
CA LEU A 7 4.13 32.56 -29.13
C LEU A 7 5.06 33.69 -29.57
N ALA A 8 6.38 33.44 -29.68
CA ALA A 8 7.34 34.43 -30.16
C ALA A 8 7.00 34.99 -31.55
N ARG A 9 6.29 34.21 -32.38
CA ARG A 9 5.82 34.63 -33.71
C ARG A 9 4.66 35.63 -33.68
N TYR A 10 4.04 35.82 -32.53
CA TYR A 10 2.83 36.63 -32.34
C TYR A 10 3.08 37.89 -31.49
N ILE A 11 4.34 38.20 -31.15
CA ILE A 11 4.69 39.45 -30.44
C ILE A 11 4.23 40.66 -31.28
N GLY A 12 3.48 41.57 -30.66
CA GLY A 12 2.85 42.73 -31.28
C GLY A 12 1.49 42.46 -31.93
N ARG A 13 0.88 41.29 -31.69
CA ARG A 13 -0.47 40.95 -32.17
C ARG A 13 -1.47 40.85 -31.03
N GLU A 14 -2.74 41.11 -31.34
CA GLU A 14 -3.83 40.88 -30.40
C GLU A 14 -4.05 39.38 -30.17
N VAL A 15 -4.11 38.99 -28.90
CA VAL A 15 -4.34 37.61 -28.47
C VAL A 15 -5.45 37.53 -27.43
N TYR A 16 -6.17 36.42 -27.47
CA TYR A 16 -7.18 36.00 -26.51
C TYR A 16 -6.60 34.89 -25.65
N VAL A 17 -6.53 35.10 -24.34
CA VAL A 17 -6.01 34.15 -23.37
C VAL A 17 -7.14 33.70 -22.45
N SER A 18 -7.38 32.39 -22.36
CA SER A 18 -8.34 31.80 -21.42
C SER A 18 -7.60 31.18 -20.25
N THR A 19 -7.98 31.51 -19.01
CA THR A 19 -7.33 30.97 -17.82
C THR A 19 -8.20 29.98 -17.05
N PHE A 20 -7.57 29.21 -16.13
CA PHE A 20 -8.29 28.40 -15.14
C PHE A 20 -9.14 29.32 -14.26
N GLY A 21 -10.47 29.22 -14.38
CA GLY A 21 -11.44 30.11 -13.71
C GLY A 21 -12.37 30.89 -14.65
N HIS A 22 -12.44 30.54 -15.94
CA HIS A 22 -13.32 31.15 -16.96
C HIS A 22 -13.08 32.64 -17.22
N VAL A 23 -11.94 33.19 -16.79
CA VAL A 23 -11.56 34.57 -17.11
C VAL A 23 -10.97 34.59 -18.52
N ARG A 24 -11.60 35.37 -19.42
CA ARG A 24 -11.08 35.61 -20.77
C ARG A 24 -10.42 36.98 -20.81
N LEU A 25 -9.14 36.98 -21.18
CA LEU A 25 -8.30 38.15 -21.34
C LEU A 25 -8.12 38.42 -22.84
N ARG A 26 -8.30 39.68 -23.26
CA ARG A 26 -7.93 40.16 -24.60
C ARG A 26 -6.89 41.26 -24.44
N GLY A 27 -5.77 41.16 -25.15
CA GLY A 27 -4.73 42.18 -25.15
C GLY A 27 -3.65 41.93 -26.20
N GLU A 28 -2.75 42.86 -26.40
CA GLU A 28 -1.65 42.74 -27.35
C GLU A 28 -0.44 42.06 -26.68
N LEU A 29 0.16 41.07 -27.35
CA LEU A 29 1.29 40.31 -26.83
C LEU A 29 2.59 41.14 -26.87
N ALA A 30 2.98 41.74 -25.75
CA ALA A 30 4.14 42.63 -25.68
C ALA A 30 5.47 41.92 -25.47
N ALA A 31 5.51 40.89 -24.63
CA ALA A 31 6.72 40.14 -24.31
C ALA A 31 6.39 38.74 -23.77
N ILE A 32 7.34 37.82 -23.92
CA ILE A 32 7.28 36.46 -23.38
C ILE A 32 8.50 36.27 -22.49
N TYR A 33 8.27 35.88 -21.24
CA TYR A 33 9.29 35.54 -20.26
C TYR A 33 9.35 34.01 -20.07
N GLU A 34 10.27 33.56 -19.22
CA GLU A 34 10.51 32.12 -19.00
C GLU A 34 9.28 31.40 -18.43
N ASP A 35 8.44 32.08 -17.64
CA ASP A 35 7.31 31.49 -16.92
C ASP A 35 5.95 32.21 -17.15
N CYS A 36 5.94 33.33 -17.89
CA CYS A 36 4.76 34.15 -18.10
C CYS A 36 4.77 34.94 -19.41
N VAL A 37 3.58 35.42 -19.78
CA VAL A 37 3.33 36.28 -20.94
C VAL A 37 2.86 37.65 -20.47
N ARG A 38 3.38 38.70 -21.09
CA ARG A 38 2.95 40.09 -20.85
C ARG A 38 2.03 40.58 -21.95
N LEU A 39 0.82 40.97 -21.55
CA LEU A 39 -0.17 41.61 -22.40
C LEU A 39 -0.26 43.10 -22.06
N VAL A 40 -0.32 43.94 -23.08
CA VAL A 40 -0.61 45.38 -22.96
C VAL A 40 -2.00 45.67 -23.51
N ASN A 41 -2.63 46.74 -23.02
CA ASN A 41 -4.03 47.08 -23.32
C ASN A 41 -5.00 45.93 -23.01
N ALA A 42 -4.75 45.24 -21.88
CA ALA A 42 -5.48 44.04 -21.50
C ALA A 42 -6.88 44.37 -20.93
N SER A 43 -7.92 43.74 -21.48
CA SER A 43 -9.29 43.80 -20.97
C SER A 43 -9.76 42.43 -20.49
N THR A 44 -10.59 42.41 -19.44
CA THR A 44 -11.19 41.19 -18.88
C THR A 44 -12.70 41.22 -19.12
N SER A 45 -13.26 40.10 -19.56
CA SER A 45 -14.71 39.87 -19.52
C SER A 45 -15.00 38.72 -18.56
N GLN A 46 -15.96 38.93 -17.66
CA GLN A 46 -16.55 37.89 -16.82
C GLN A 46 -18.04 37.85 -17.13
N GLU A 47 -18.50 36.86 -17.90
CA GLU A 47 -19.94 36.59 -18.02
C GLU A 47 -20.26 35.09 -18.08
N THR A 48 -21.45 34.84 -17.55
CA THR A 48 -22.15 33.61 -17.14
C THR A 48 -22.36 32.57 -18.25
N GLU A 49 -22.50 31.31 -17.82
CA GLU A 49 -22.79 30.12 -18.61
C GLU A 49 -23.97 30.32 -19.58
N ASP A 50 -23.69 30.36 -20.89
CA ASP A 50 -24.52 29.93 -22.04
C ASP A 50 -24.42 30.82 -23.30
N THR A 51 -23.22 30.95 -23.88
CA THR A 51 -23.08 31.46 -25.27
C THR A 51 -22.06 30.66 -26.10
N PRO A 52 -22.46 30.08 -27.25
CA PRO A 52 -21.54 29.39 -28.16
C PRO A 52 -20.51 30.33 -28.78
N TRP A 53 -19.36 29.77 -29.19
CA TRP A 53 -18.16 30.48 -29.70
C TRP A 53 -18.31 31.34 -30.96
N SER A 54 -19.50 31.48 -31.54
CA SER A 54 -19.72 32.31 -32.73
C SER A 54 -20.73 33.42 -32.43
N ASN A 55 -20.23 34.66 -32.46
CA ASN A 55 -20.97 35.94 -32.47
C ASN A 55 -21.45 36.51 -31.12
N SER A 56 -20.53 37.08 -30.33
CA SER A 56 -20.90 38.18 -29.42
C SER A 56 -19.95 39.40 -29.50
N TRP A 57 -19.20 39.54 -30.60
CA TRP A 57 -18.25 40.66 -30.77
C TRP A 57 -18.26 41.27 -32.19
N ARG A 58 -19.26 40.91 -33.01
CA ARG A 58 -19.57 41.62 -34.24
C ARG A 58 -20.93 42.27 -33.99
N ASP A 59 -20.93 43.60 -34.02
CA ASP A 59 -22.03 44.52 -33.74
C ASP A 59 -22.13 44.97 -32.28
N ASP A 60 -21.28 45.94 -31.93
CA ASP A 60 -21.70 47.09 -31.15
C ASP A 60 -20.96 48.32 -31.70
N GLU A 61 -21.63 49.01 -32.63
CA GLU A 61 -21.41 50.42 -32.94
C GLU A 61 -21.79 51.24 -31.69
N ASP A 62 -21.00 51.21 -30.63
CA ASP A 62 -21.05 52.24 -29.58
C ASP A 62 -19.76 52.21 -28.78
N GLY A 63 -19.12 53.38 -28.67
CA GLY A 63 -17.77 53.54 -28.16
C GLY A 63 -17.59 53.00 -26.73
N VAL A 64 -16.95 51.84 -26.61
CA VAL A 64 -16.44 51.35 -25.34
C VAL A 64 -15.07 51.98 -25.09
N ASN A 65 -15.03 52.78 -24.03
CA ASN A 65 -13.90 53.59 -23.60
C ASN A 65 -12.67 52.71 -23.32
N TYR A 66 -11.60 52.89 -24.11
CA TYR A 66 -10.32 52.23 -23.88
C TYR A 66 -9.74 52.73 -22.55
N ALA A 67 -9.62 51.85 -21.55
CA ALA A 67 -8.74 52.11 -20.42
C ALA A 67 -7.30 51.94 -20.91
N ASP A 68 -6.76 53.04 -21.41
CA ASP A 68 -5.39 53.14 -21.93
C ASP A 68 -4.38 52.73 -20.84
N GLY A 69 -3.57 51.70 -21.11
CA GLY A 69 -2.41 51.34 -20.28
C GLY A 69 -2.55 50.21 -19.25
N SER A 70 -3.56 49.34 -19.30
CA SER A 70 -3.59 48.13 -18.46
C SER A 70 -2.59 47.07 -18.95
N GLU A 71 -1.54 46.81 -18.17
CA GLU A 71 -0.64 45.67 -18.36
C GLU A 71 -1.13 44.46 -17.56
N ALA A 72 -1.11 43.27 -18.15
CA ALA A 72 -1.43 42.01 -17.49
C ALA A 72 -0.31 40.98 -17.70
N LEU A 73 0.13 40.35 -16.60
CA LEU A 73 1.06 39.23 -16.63
C LEU A 73 0.28 37.93 -16.39
N VAL A 74 0.40 36.98 -17.31
CA VAL A 74 -0.28 35.68 -17.22
C VAL A 74 0.76 34.56 -17.23
N HIS A 75 0.88 33.85 -16.12
CA HIS A 75 1.77 32.69 -16.01
C HIS A 75 1.28 31.52 -16.85
N PHE A 76 2.19 30.78 -17.49
CA PHE A 76 1.83 29.69 -18.40
C PHE A 76 0.98 28.60 -17.74
N HIS A 77 1.21 28.31 -16.46
CA HIS A 77 0.45 27.30 -15.73
C HIS A 77 -1.02 27.69 -15.47
N HIS A 78 -1.38 28.96 -15.71
CA HIS A 78 -2.77 29.43 -15.63
C HIS A 78 -3.47 29.45 -16.99
N ILE A 79 -2.75 29.25 -18.10
CA ILE A 79 -3.27 29.38 -19.45
C ILE A 79 -3.86 28.05 -19.93
N VAL A 80 -5.13 28.08 -20.28
CA VAL A 80 -5.88 26.94 -20.84
C VAL A 80 -5.83 26.98 -22.37
N ALA A 81 -5.94 28.16 -22.98
CA ALA A 81 -5.86 28.36 -24.42
C ALA A 81 -5.42 29.78 -24.78
N ILE A 82 -4.69 29.94 -25.88
CA ILE A 82 -4.36 31.25 -26.48
C ILE A 82 -4.76 31.22 -27.96
N ARG A 83 -5.42 32.27 -28.45
CA ARG A 83 -5.75 32.47 -29.88
C ARG A 83 -5.31 33.86 -30.33
N CYS A 84 -4.84 34.00 -31.57
CA CYS A 84 -4.55 35.30 -32.19
C CYS A 84 -5.84 35.87 -32.81
N ALA A 85 -6.04 37.19 -32.77
CA ALA A 85 -7.24 37.83 -33.32
C ALA A 85 -7.28 37.81 -34.87
N ASP A 86 -6.12 37.88 -35.51
CA ASP A 86 -5.97 37.84 -36.97
C ASP A 86 -5.85 36.42 -37.50
N ASP A 87 -6.94 35.65 -37.41
CA ASP A 87 -7.07 34.36 -38.10
C ASP A 87 -8.40 34.31 -38.88
N GLU A 88 -8.51 35.19 -39.90
CA GLU A 88 -9.29 34.90 -41.11
C GLU A 88 -8.30 34.63 -42.26
N LEU A 89 -8.01 33.36 -42.54
CA LEU A 89 -7.47 32.90 -43.84
C LEU A 89 -8.02 31.50 -44.11
N LEU A 90 -9.20 31.41 -44.71
CA LEU A 90 -9.44 31.33 -46.16
C LEU A 90 -9.07 29.96 -46.75
N ASP A 91 -10.11 29.17 -46.99
CA ASP A 91 -10.20 28.20 -48.08
C ASP A 91 -9.70 28.83 -49.39
N VAL A 92 -8.73 28.19 -50.05
CA VAL A 92 -8.31 28.53 -51.42
C VAL A 92 -8.23 27.23 -52.25
N PRO A 93 -8.73 27.25 -53.50
CA PRO A 93 -9.48 26.14 -54.09
C PRO A 93 -8.66 25.19 -54.96
N ILE A 94 -9.22 24.00 -55.16
CA ILE A 94 -8.86 23.04 -56.21
C ILE A 94 -9.13 23.68 -57.57
N LEU A 95 -8.09 23.89 -58.39
CA LEU A 95 -8.24 23.98 -59.85
C LEU A 95 -7.15 23.17 -60.55
N SER A 96 -7.64 22.40 -61.52
CA SER A 96 -7.02 21.32 -62.25
C SER A 96 -5.83 21.74 -63.12
N GLU A 97 -4.80 20.89 -63.15
CA GLU A 97 -3.80 20.91 -64.23
C GLU A 97 -4.40 20.42 -65.56
N PRO A 98 -4.01 21.00 -66.71
CA PRO A 98 -4.24 20.41 -68.01
C PRO A 98 -3.15 19.37 -68.37
N ILE A 99 -3.57 18.30 -69.04
CA ILE A 99 -2.73 17.19 -69.53
C ILE A 99 -1.93 17.61 -70.82
N PRO A 100 -1.01 16.79 -71.37
CA PRO A 100 0.45 16.95 -71.31
C PRO A 100 1.11 17.30 -72.67
N GLN A 101 2.35 17.82 -72.69
CA GLN A 101 3.24 17.75 -73.87
C GLN A 101 4.72 17.48 -73.50
N SER A 102 5.11 16.21 -73.69
CA SER A 102 6.36 15.61 -74.21
C SER A 102 7.74 16.36 -74.27
N VAL A 103 8.73 15.74 -73.56
CA VAL A 103 10.20 15.51 -73.78
C VAL A 103 11.23 16.68 -73.76
N PRO A 104 12.55 16.45 -73.48
CA PRO A 104 13.26 15.51 -72.57
C PRO A 104 14.27 16.19 -71.59
N GLU A 105 14.52 15.50 -70.46
CA GLU A 105 15.83 15.11 -69.90
C GLU A 105 16.91 16.18 -69.60
N SER A 106 17.06 16.51 -68.31
CA SER A 106 18.35 16.84 -67.69
C SER A 106 18.38 16.26 -66.27
N ILE A 107 19.44 15.52 -65.96
CA ILE A 107 19.61 14.72 -64.75
C ILE A 107 19.94 15.64 -63.56
N GLU A 108 19.11 15.63 -62.51
CA GLU A 108 19.40 16.23 -61.20
C GLU A 108 20.01 15.20 -60.22
N PRO A 109 20.90 15.64 -59.30
CA PRO A 109 21.58 14.77 -58.35
C PRO A 109 20.61 14.16 -57.32
N PRO A 110 20.94 13.00 -56.73
CA PRO A 110 20.01 12.28 -55.86
C PRO A 110 19.66 13.09 -54.60
N PRO A 111 18.40 13.03 -54.15
CA PRO A 111 17.92 13.77 -52.99
C PRO A 111 18.65 13.34 -51.72
N GLN A 112 19.08 14.33 -50.94
CA GLN A 112 19.60 14.11 -49.59
C GLN A 112 18.55 13.36 -48.77
N ALA A 113 18.96 12.22 -48.22
CA ALA A 113 18.13 11.42 -47.32
C ALA A 113 17.68 12.28 -46.15
N GLN A 114 16.37 12.44 -45.99
CA GLN A 114 15.76 12.94 -44.77
C GLN A 114 16.16 11.98 -43.64
N VAL A 115 16.90 12.49 -42.67
CA VAL A 115 17.18 11.77 -41.42
C VAL A 115 15.81 11.49 -40.78
N PRO A 116 15.47 10.23 -40.46
CA PRO A 116 14.23 9.93 -39.76
C PRO A 116 14.22 10.72 -38.45
N GLU A 117 13.14 11.45 -38.17
CA GLU A 117 12.90 11.98 -36.84
C GLU A 117 12.96 10.80 -35.86
N GLU A 118 13.95 10.81 -34.97
CA GLU A 118 14.09 9.79 -33.94
C GLU A 118 12.82 9.82 -33.08
N GLU A 119 12.02 8.74 -33.11
CA GLU A 119 10.91 8.60 -32.17
C GLU A 119 11.49 8.71 -30.76
N PRO A 120 10.98 9.63 -29.91
CA PRO A 120 11.49 9.78 -28.56
C PRO A 120 11.16 8.50 -27.79
N TRP A 121 12.17 7.65 -27.60
CA TRP A 121 12.08 6.41 -26.83
C TRP A 121 12.09 6.66 -25.32
N GLU A 122 12.46 7.87 -24.90
CA GLU A 122 12.64 8.29 -23.51
C GLU A 122 11.35 8.12 -22.65
N PRO A 123 10.14 8.45 -23.14
CA PRO A 123 8.90 8.22 -22.39
C PRO A 123 8.58 6.74 -22.15
N PHE A 124 9.13 5.81 -22.95
CA PHE A 124 8.96 4.38 -22.72
C PHE A 124 9.80 3.84 -21.56
N LEU A 125 10.75 4.64 -21.06
CA LEU A 125 11.53 4.32 -19.87
C LEU A 125 10.87 4.78 -18.57
N ASP A 126 9.84 5.62 -18.65
CA ASP A 126 9.11 6.07 -17.47
C ASP A 126 8.23 4.92 -16.93
N VAL A 127 8.62 4.39 -15.78
CA VAL A 127 7.88 3.32 -15.10
C VAL A 127 6.89 3.95 -14.12
N ASP A 128 5.59 3.63 -14.27
CA ASP A 128 4.62 4.00 -13.26
C ASP A 128 4.85 3.17 -12.00
N ARG A 129 5.17 3.85 -10.90
CA ARG A 129 5.44 3.22 -9.60
C ARG A 129 4.20 2.56 -9.00
N LEU A 130 3.02 3.15 -9.16
CA LEU A 130 1.76 2.64 -8.63
C LEU A 130 0.66 2.77 -9.68
N THR A 131 0.01 1.64 -9.98
CA THR A 131 -1.08 1.59 -10.96
C THR A 131 -2.25 0.77 -10.42
N LEU A 132 -3.47 1.25 -10.60
CA LEU A 132 -4.70 0.48 -10.44
C LEU A 132 -5.30 0.27 -11.83
N GLU A 133 -5.39 -0.98 -12.24
CA GLU A 133 -5.95 -1.40 -13.52
C GLU A 133 -7.29 -2.07 -13.33
N MET A 134 -8.24 -1.80 -14.22
CA MET A 134 -9.63 -2.25 -14.06
C MET A 134 -10.22 -2.73 -15.38
N GLY A 135 -11.06 -3.77 -15.29
CA GLY A 135 -11.87 -4.21 -16.41
C GLY A 135 -12.94 -3.20 -16.79
N SER A 136 -13.47 -3.35 -18.01
CA SER A 136 -14.44 -2.43 -18.62
C SER A 136 -15.67 -2.13 -17.77
N GLY A 137 -16.17 -3.10 -17.00
CA GLY A 137 -17.36 -2.94 -16.14
C GLY A 137 -17.11 -2.19 -14.82
N LEU A 138 -15.86 -1.83 -14.53
CA LEU A 138 -15.46 -1.03 -13.36
C LEU A 138 -14.97 0.36 -13.75
N VAL A 139 -14.84 0.67 -15.05
CA VAL A 139 -14.32 1.95 -15.53
C VAL A 139 -15.19 3.12 -15.05
N ASP A 140 -16.51 2.92 -14.94
CA ASP A 140 -17.44 3.93 -14.43
C ASP A 140 -17.14 4.36 -12.98
N LEU A 141 -16.54 3.49 -12.17
CA LEU A 141 -16.11 3.83 -10.81
C LEU A 141 -14.95 4.82 -10.79
N VAL A 142 -14.26 4.99 -11.93
CA VAL A 142 -12.98 5.70 -12.03
C VAL A 142 -12.97 6.73 -13.16
N HIS A 143 -14.12 6.98 -13.79
CA HIS A 143 -14.25 8.03 -14.79
C HIS A 143 -13.74 9.36 -14.20
N PRO A 144 -12.94 10.16 -14.92
CA PRO A 144 -12.32 11.39 -14.38
C PRO A 144 -13.32 12.43 -13.85
N ASP A 145 -14.59 12.36 -14.26
CA ASP A 145 -15.67 13.19 -13.74
C ASP A 145 -16.22 12.70 -12.38
N SER A 146 -15.92 11.44 -11.99
CA SER A 146 -16.19 10.90 -10.67
C SER A 146 -15.18 11.46 -9.65
N SER A 147 -15.46 12.69 -9.19
CA SER A 147 -14.64 13.38 -8.19
C SER A 147 -14.39 12.53 -6.92
N GLU A 148 -15.29 11.58 -6.63
CA GLU A 148 -15.28 10.75 -5.44
C GLU A 148 -14.12 9.75 -5.38
N MET A 149 -13.87 8.96 -6.43
CA MET A 149 -12.79 7.96 -6.42
C MET A 149 -11.42 8.64 -6.32
N MET A 150 -11.22 9.73 -7.07
CA MET A 150 -9.99 10.51 -7.02
C MET A 150 -9.74 11.11 -5.62
N GLN A 151 -10.79 11.61 -4.96
CA GLN A 151 -10.71 12.07 -3.57
C GLN A 151 -10.38 10.94 -2.61
N ARG A 152 -11.01 9.76 -2.76
CA ARG A 152 -10.73 8.58 -1.93
C ARG A 152 -9.29 8.09 -2.11
N VAL A 153 -8.79 8.01 -3.34
CA VAL A 153 -7.39 7.64 -3.65
C VAL A 153 -6.41 8.66 -3.04
N SER A 154 -6.72 9.95 -3.10
CA SER A 154 -5.91 10.98 -2.42
C SER A 154 -5.93 10.81 -0.90
N ALA A 155 -7.09 10.49 -0.32
CA ALA A 155 -7.25 10.22 1.11
C ALA A 155 -6.42 9.01 1.57
N ILE A 156 -6.31 7.95 0.75
CA ILE A 156 -5.41 6.81 1.04
C ILE A 156 -3.97 7.30 1.25
N ARG A 157 -3.48 8.18 0.37
CA ARG A 157 -2.11 8.70 0.46
C ARG A 157 -1.89 9.46 1.76
N CYS A 158 -2.84 10.31 2.16
CA CYS A 158 -2.80 11.03 3.44
C CYS A 158 -2.86 10.06 4.63
N HIS A 159 -3.73 9.06 4.58
CA HIS A 159 -3.87 8.07 5.64
C HIS A 159 -2.60 7.24 5.83
N LEU A 160 -1.99 6.73 4.74
CA LEU A 160 -0.74 5.97 4.82
C LEU A 160 0.45 6.83 5.25
N ALA A 161 0.48 8.10 4.84
CA ALA A 161 1.48 9.05 5.36
C ALA A 161 1.31 9.28 6.86
N ASP A 162 0.08 9.41 7.36
CA ASP A 162 -0.19 9.61 8.78
C ASP A 162 0.07 8.35 9.62
N ALA A 163 -0.31 7.17 9.10
CA ALA A 163 -0.18 5.90 9.79
C ALA A 163 1.25 5.35 9.76
N LEU A 164 1.89 5.32 8.59
CA LEU A 164 3.21 4.71 8.40
C LEU A 164 4.35 5.73 8.30
N GLY A 165 4.08 7.02 8.06
CA GLY A 165 5.14 7.99 7.74
C GLY A 165 5.70 7.83 6.34
N LEU A 166 5.02 7.08 5.46
CA LEU A 166 5.43 6.81 4.10
C LEU A 166 4.70 7.75 3.13
N VAL A 167 5.45 8.48 2.30
CA VAL A 167 4.87 9.30 1.25
C VAL A 167 4.55 8.42 0.05
N ILE A 168 3.25 8.20 -0.19
CA ILE A 168 2.79 7.39 -1.33
C ILE A 168 2.81 8.25 -2.61
N PRO A 169 3.45 7.77 -3.70
CA PRO A 169 3.43 8.46 -4.99
C PRO A 169 2.01 8.53 -5.57
N ARG A 170 1.83 9.26 -6.67
CA ARG A 170 0.52 9.30 -7.34
C ARG A 170 0.18 7.90 -7.88
N ILE A 171 -1.05 7.46 -7.66
CA ILE A 171 -1.57 6.18 -8.16
C ILE A 171 -2.22 6.46 -9.51
N ARG A 172 -1.72 5.84 -10.58
CA ARG A 172 -2.30 5.97 -11.91
C ARG A 172 -3.47 5.00 -12.06
N LEU A 173 -4.55 5.49 -12.63
CA LEU A 173 -5.77 4.72 -12.87
C LEU A 173 -5.83 4.42 -14.36
N ARG A 174 -5.92 3.13 -14.72
CA ARG A 174 -5.91 2.67 -16.11
C ARG A 174 -7.03 1.67 -16.36
N ASP A 175 -7.61 1.72 -17.54
CA ASP A 175 -8.44 0.64 -18.05
C ASP A 175 -7.55 -0.47 -18.63
N ALA A 176 -7.95 -1.72 -18.39
CA ALA A 176 -7.22 -2.90 -18.83
C ALA A 176 -8.18 -3.84 -19.56
N LEU A 177 -8.04 -3.90 -20.89
CA LEU A 177 -8.89 -4.69 -21.77
C LEU A 177 -8.65 -6.21 -21.63
N ASP A 178 -7.53 -6.61 -21.03
CA ASP A 178 -7.19 -8.02 -20.74
C ASP A 178 -7.85 -8.55 -19.45
N LEU A 179 -8.39 -7.68 -18.61
CA LEU A 179 -9.10 -8.06 -17.38
C LEU A 179 -10.57 -8.40 -17.65
N HIS A 180 -11.12 -9.30 -16.83
CA HIS A 180 -12.56 -9.54 -16.82
C HIS A 180 -13.31 -8.26 -16.37
N GLU A 181 -14.54 -8.06 -16.86
CA GLU A 181 -15.30 -6.81 -16.68
C GLU A 181 -15.41 -6.31 -15.24
N GLN A 182 -15.50 -7.23 -14.27
CA GLN A 182 -15.63 -6.97 -12.83
C GLN A 182 -14.33 -7.19 -12.04
N GLU A 183 -13.20 -7.32 -12.71
CA GLU A 183 -11.89 -7.52 -12.08
C GLU A 183 -11.06 -6.24 -12.07
N TYR A 184 -10.20 -6.12 -11.07
CA TYR A 184 -9.17 -5.10 -10.98
C TYR A 184 -7.88 -5.70 -10.45
N ARG A 185 -6.75 -5.07 -10.77
CA ARG A 185 -5.43 -5.44 -10.23
C ARG A 185 -4.65 -4.20 -9.82
N VAL A 186 -3.84 -4.36 -8.78
CA VAL A 186 -2.93 -3.35 -8.26
C VAL A 186 -1.51 -3.72 -8.68
N LEU A 187 -0.80 -2.77 -9.27
CA LEU A 187 0.58 -2.93 -9.69
C LEU A 187 1.50 -1.99 -8.92
N ILE A 188 2.66 -2.51 -8.52
CA ILE A 188 3.79 -1.76 -7.97
C ILE A 188 4.95 -1.97 -8.93
N ASP A 189 5.53 -0.88 -9.44
CA ASP A 189 6.59 -0.91 -10.45
C ASP A 189 6.26 -1.84 -11.63
N GLN A 190 5.00 -1.78 -12.10
CA GLN A 190 4.42 -2.64 -13.16
C GLN A 190 4.34 -4.14 -12.85
N CYS A 191 4.58 -4.56 -11.61
CA CYS A 191 4.37 -5.94 -11.16
C CYS A 191 3.02 -6.06 -10.44
N GLU A 192 2.18 -7.03 -10.83
CA GLU A 192 0.91 -7.31 -10.15
C GLU A 192 1.19 -7.81 -8.71
N VAL A 193 0.68 -7.08 -7.71
CA VAL A 193 0.81 -7.43 -6.28
C VAL A 193 -0.51 -7.85 -5.64
N ALA A 194 -1.64 -7.43 -6.21
CA ALA A 194 -2.96 -7.82 -5.76
C ALA A 194 -3.96 -7.82 -6.90
N ARG A 195 -4.99 -8.68 -6.77
CA ARG A 195 -6.11 -8.76 -7.70
C ARG A 195 -7.39 -8.92 -6.90
N GLY A 196 -8.45 -8.23 -7.32
CA GLY A 196 -9.77 -8.36 -6.74
C GLY A 196 -10.83 -8.53 -7.82
N ARG A 197 -11.94 -9.15 -7.44
CA ARG A 197 -13.11 -9.31 -8.30
C ARG A 197 -14.36 -8.89 -7.53
N LEU A 198 -15.16 -8.02 -8.14
CA LEU A 198 -16.48 -7.69 -7.62
C LEU A 198 -17.49 -8.75 -8.06
N GLY A 199 -18.42 -9.09 -7.17
CA GLY A 199 -19.50 -10.03 -7.49
C GLY A 199 -20.69 -9.35 -8.19
N PRO A 200 -21.73 -10.13 -8.52
CA PRO A 200 -22.94 -9.62 -9.16
C PRO A 200 -23.62 -8.54 -8.31
N GLY A 201 -24.05 -7.44 -8.95
CA GLY A 201 -24.63 -6.30 -8.24
C GLY A 201 -23.60 -5.39 -7.56
N GLN A 202 -22.33 -5.79 -7.48
CA GLN A 202 -21.16 -5.00 -7.04
C GLN A 202 -21.12 -4.55 -5.57
N TYR A 203 -22.25 -4.56 -4.84
CA TYR A 203 -22.27 -4.29 -3.40
C TYR A 203 -22.10 -5.60 -2.62
N ILE A 204 -21.40 -5.55 -1.49
CA ILE A 204 -21.27 -6.69 -0.58
C ILE A 204 -21.85 -6.36 0.78
N ALA A 205 -22.72 -7.23 1.29
CA ALA A 205 -23.28 -7.17 2.63
C ALA A 205 -22.55 -8.15 3.55
N LEU A 206 -21.95 -7.63 4.62
CA LEU A 206 -21.21 -8.39 5.62
C LEU A 206 -22.04 -8.51 6.90
N ASP A 207 -22.06 -9.71 7.47
CA ASP A 207 -22.72 -9.96 8.75
C ASP A 207 -21.71 -9.79 9.89
N MET A 208 -21.97 -8.82 10.77
CA MET A 208 -21.13 -8.54 11.94
C MET A 208 -21.65 -9.26 13.21
N GLY A 209 -22.54 -10.26 13.05
CA GLY A 209 -23.19 -10.97 14.14
C GLY A 209 -24.41 -10.24 14.73
N THR A 210 -24.79 -9.12 14.11
CA THR A 210 -25.94 -8.28 14.49
C THR A 210 -27.14 -8.47 13.58
N SER A 211 -27.03 -9.32 12.55
CA SER A 211 -28.11 -9.52 11.59
C SER A 211 -29.34 -10.19 12.24
N SER A 212 -30.52 -9.71 11.87
CA SER A 212 -31.80 -10.19 12.42
C SER A 212 -32.58 -11.11 11.45
N GLY A 213 -32.06 -11.30 10.23
CA GLY A 213 -32.69 -12.11 9.19
C GLY A 213 -31.74 -12.45 8.06
N THR A 214 -32.19 -13.28 7.12
CA THR A 214 -31.40 -13.70 5.96
C THR A 214 -31.62 -12.78 4.78
N LEU A 215 -30.55 -12.17 4.28
CA LEU A 215 -30.58 -11.40 3.03
C LEU A 215 -30.51 -12.35 1.82
N GLN A 216 -31.34 -12.12 0.80
CA GLN A 216 -31.22 -12.87 -0.46
C GLN A 216 -30.10 -12.26 -1.30
N GLY A 217 -29.27 -13.09 -1.93
CA GLY A 217 -28.19 -12.61 -2.80
C GLY A 217 -27.22 -13.74 -3.14
N VAL A 218 -26.15 -13.40 -3.85
CA VAL A 218 -25.12 -14.39 -4.21
C VAL A 218 -24.08 -14.42 -3.11
N ARG A 219 -23.95 -15.55 -2.41
CA ARG A 219 -22.87 -15.72 -1.43
C ARG A 219 -21.52 -15.61 -2.13
N GLY A 220 -20.61 -14.86 -1.54
CA GLY A 220 -19.25 -14.70 -2.03
C GLY A 220 -18.30 -14.29 -0.92
N VAL A 221 -17.14 -13.79 -1.33
CA VAL A 221 -16.03 -13.48 -0.45
C VAL A 221 -15.60 -12.04 -0.70
N ASP A 222 -15.34 -11.30 0.38
CA ASP A 222 -14.74 -9.97 0.30
C ASP A 222 -13.29 -10.07 -0.25
N PRO A 223 -12.95 -9.36 -1.34
CA PRO A 223 -11.59 -9.36 -1.89
C PRO A 223 -10.54 -8.75 -0.95
N THR A 224 -10.93 -7.98 0.07
CA THR A 224 -10.00 -7.28 0.98
C THR A 224 -9.49 -8.18 2.10
N PHE A 225 -10.41 -8.73 2.89
CA PHE A 225 -10.10 -9.52 4.09
C PHE A 225 -10.42 -11.01 3.94
N GLY A 226 -11.03 -11.42 2.82
CA GLY A 226 -11.43 -12.81 2.59
C GLY A 226 -12.65 -13.24 3.43
N GLY A 227 -13.38 -12.29 4.01
CA GLY A 227 -14.56 -12.57 4.84
C GLY A 227 -15.77 -13.04 4.01
N PRO A 228 -16.61 -13.94 4.54
CA PRO A 228 -17.84 -14.34 3.87
C PRO A 228 -18.82 -13.17 3.80
N GLY A 229 -19.43 -12.96 2.63
CA GLY A 229 -20.42 -11.90 2.41
C GLY A 229 -21.49 -12.30 1.41
N ILE A 230 -22.49 -11.45 1.27
CA ILE A 230 -23.59 -11.64 0.30
C ILE A 230 -23.53 -10.49 -0.70
N TRP A 231 -23.27 -10.81 -1.95
CA TRP A 231 -23.34 -9.84 -3.04
C TRP A 231 -24.78 -9.50 -3.35
N ILE A 232 -25.06 -8.19 -3.38
CA ILE A 232 -26.37 -7.60 -3.62
C ILE A 232 -26.26 -6.49 -4.64
N SER A 233 -27.39 -6.12 -5.22
CA SER A 233 -27.55 -4.93 -6.05
C SER A 233 -27.86 -3.70 -5.19
N GLY A 234 -27.55 -2.51 -5.70
CA GLY A 234 -27.68 -1.24 -4.95
C GLY A 234 -29.11 -0.91 -4.48
N ASP A 235 -30.13 -1.41 -5.18
CA ASP A 235 -31.55 -1.28 -4.78
C ASP A 235 -31.89 -1.98 -3.47
N ARG A 236 -31.06 -2.94 -3.03
CA ARG A 236 -31.26 -3.73 -1.81
C ARG A 236 -30.40 -3.28 -0.64
N GLN A 237 -29.64 -2.19 -0.81
CA GLN A 237 -28.82 -1.62 0.26
C GLN A 237 -29.64 -1.31 1.50
N GLN A 238 -30.77 -0.59 1.35
CA GLN A 238 -31.61 -0.21 2.50
C GLN A 238 -32.21 -1.42 3.23
N GLU A 239 -32.59 -2.47 2.49
CA GLU A 239 -33.09 -3.73 3.07
C GLU A 239 -31.99 -4.41 3.92
N ALA A 240 -30.78 -4.51 3.37
CA ALA A 240 -29.65 -5.13 4.04
C ALA A 240 -29.24 -4.37 5.31
N GLU A 241 -29.18 -3.04 5.26
CA GLU A 241 -28.90 -2.18 6.41
C GLU A 241 -29.97 -2.32 7.51
N GLN A 242 -31.25 -2.37 7.14
CA GLN A 242 -32.36 -2.60 8.09
C GLN A 242 -32.30 -3.97 8.77
N LEU A 243 -31.80 -4.98 8.04
CA LEU A 243 -31.59 -6.32 8.59
C LEU A 243 -30.34 -6.40 9.50
N GLY A 244 -29.54 -5.34 9.57
CA GLY A 244 -28.35 -5.26 10.43
C GLY A 244 -27.04 -5.70 9.77
N TYR A 245 -27.01 -5.78 8.44
CA TYR A 245 -25.78 -6.03 7.66
C TYR A 245 -25.00 -4.73 7.45
N LEU A 246 -23.67 -4.84 7.41
CA LEU A 246 -22.79 -3.77 6.93
C LEU A 246 -22.70 -3.87 5.41
N VAL A 247 -23.29 -2.92 4.68
CA VAL A 247 -23.22 -2.85 3.23
C VAL A 247 -22.02 -2.01 2.81
N ILE A 248 -21.19 -2.54 1.93
CA ILE A 248 -20.02 -1.87 1.36
C ILE A 248 -20.26 -1.65 -0.13
N ASP A 249 -20.11 -0.41 -0.56
CA ASP A 249 -20.20 -0.02 -1.97
C ASP A 249 -18.95 -0.43 -2.75
N PRO A 250 -19.04 -0.58 -4.08
CA PRO A 250 -17.92 -1.06 -4.89
C PRO A 250 -16.69 -0.16 -4.87
N SER A 251 -16.87 1.17 -4.85
CA SER A 251 -15.74 2.12 -4.81
C SER A 251 -14.98 1.97 -3.49
N MET A 252 -15.70 1.93 -2.37
CA MET A 252 -15.12 1.71 -1.04
C MET A 252 -14.42 0.36 -0.94
N LEU A 253 -14.96 -0.69 -1.55
CA LEU A 253 -14.33 -2.01 -1.56
C LEU A 253 -12.98 -2.00 -2.27
N VAL A 254 -12.91 -1.41 -3.48
CA VAL A 254 -11.67 -1.26 -4.24
C VAL A 254 -10.66 -0.38 -3.48
N VAL A 255 -11.12 0.73 -2.92
CA VAL A 255 -10.30 1.67 -2.13
C VAL A 255 -9.72 1.00 -0.88
N THR A 256 -10.54 0.22 -0.15
CA THR A 256 -10.09 -0.46 1.08
C THR A 256 -9.07 -1.53 0.74
N HIS A 257 -9.31 -2.31 -0.32
CA HIS A 257 -8.35 -3.31 -0.78
C HIS A 257 -7.05 -2.67 -1.27
N LEU A 258 -7.13 -1.56 -2.02
CA LEU A 258 -5.97 -0.80 -2.45
C LEU A 258 -5.17 -0.29 -1.25
N GLN A 259 -5.83 0.32 -0.26
CA GLN A 259 -5.17 0.81 0.95
C GLN A 259 -4.44 -0.32 1.70
N GLU A 260 -5.09 -1.46 1.93
CA GLU A 260 -4.48 -2.59 2.63
C GLU A 260 -3.32 -3.21 1.83
N THR A 261 -3.46 -3.28 0.49
CA THR A 261 -2.38 -3.72 -0.40
C THR A 261 -1.17 -2.80 -0.31
N LEU A 262 -1.37 -1.49 -0.43
CA LEU A 262 -0.28 -0.51 -0.32
C LEU A 262 0.36 -0.52 1.07
N ARG A 263 -0.43 -0.75 2.13
CA ARG A 263 0.07 -0.91 3.51
C ARG A 263 0.97 -2.13 3.63
N ARG A 264 0.56 -3.28 3.08
CA ARG A 264 1.31 -4.54 3.10
C ARG A 264 2.62 -4.44 2.31
N HIS A 265 2.57 -3.78 1.15
CA HIS A 265 3.71 -3.59 0.26
C HIS A 265 4.45 -2.26 0.50
N ALA A 266 4.23 -1.58 1.63
CA ALA A 266 4.86 -0.30 1.96
C ALA A 266 6.40 -0.33 1.87
N HIS A 267 6.98 -1.47 2.22
CA HIS A 267 8.41 -1.74 2.16
C HIS A 267 8.97 -1.83 0.73
N GLU A 268 8.15 -2.21 -0.25
CA GLU A 268 8.51 -2.22 -1.68
C GLU A 268 8.33 -0.82 -2.30
N ILE A 269 7.33 -0.08 -1.83
CA ILE A 269 7.07 1.29 -2.31
C ILE A 269 8.19 2.24 -1.90
N LEU A 270 8.78 2.10 -0.71
CA LEU A 270 9.83 3.02 -0.25
C LEU A 270 11.11 2.89 -1.11
N THR A 271 11.49 3.98 -1.78
CA THR A 271 12.73 4.07 -2.57
C THR A 271 13.82 4.86 -1.84
N LEU A 272 15.06 4.72 -2.33
CA LEU A 272 16.18 5.55 -1.86
C LEU A 272 15.96 7.05 -2.13
N SER A 273 15.24 7.41 -3.21
CA SER A 273 14.90 8.80 -3.49
C SER A 273 13.97 9.37 -2.42
N ASP A 274 12.94 8.60 -2.03
CA ASP A 274 12.00 9.03 -1.00
C ASP A 274 12.73 9.24 0.35
N VAL A 275 13.71 8.40 0.67
CA VAL A 275 14.56 8.56 1.88
C VAL A 275 15.41 9.84 1.82
N ARG A 276 15.92 10.21 0.64
CA ARG A 276 16.64 11.48 0.46
C ARG A 276 15.71 12.68 0.67
N ASP A 277 14.49 12.62 0.15
CA ASP A 277 13.49 13.68 0.36
C ASP A 277 13.08 13.78 1.84
N MET A 278 13.01 12.66 2.56
CA MET A 278 12.78 12.66 4.01
C MET A 278 13.94 13.31 4.78
N LEU A 279 15.18 13.06 4.39
CA LEU A 279 16.36 13.72 4.97
C LEU A 279 16.38 15.22 4.68
N GLU A 280 15.98 15.63 3.48
CA GLU A 280 15.90 17.05 3.11
C GLU A 280 14.84 17.79 3.94
N ARG A 281 13.67 17.20 4.13
CA ARG A 281 12.65 17.74 5.06
C ARG A 281 13.15 17.84 6.51
N LEU A 282 13.98 16.89 6.94
CA LEU A 282 14.61 16.95 8.27
C LEU A 282 15.62 18.10 8.34
N ARG A 283 16.39 18.35 7.27
CA ARG A 283 17.32 19.49 7.17
C ARG A 283 16.59 20.83 7.29
N GLU A 284 15.43 20.97 6.66
CA GLU A 284 14.62 22.18 6.72
C GLU A 284 13.99 22.39 8.10
N SER A 285 13.50 21.33 8.73
CA SER A 285 12.79 21.40 10.02
C SER A 285 13.70 21.44 11.24
N SER A 286 14.88 20.81 11.19
CA SER A 286 15.82 20.70 12.32
C SER A 286 17.29 20.67 11.84
N PRO A 287 17.84 21.82 11.38
CA PRO A 287 19.18 21.89 10.79
C PRO A 287 20.31 21.41 11.70
N SER A 288 20.21 21.67 13.01
CA SER A 288 21.23 21.26 13.98
C SER A 288 21.31 19.74 14.16
N GLU A 289 20.15 19.07 14.23
CA GLU A 289 20.08 17.60 14.29
C GLU A 289 20.64 16.99 13.00
N PHE A 290 20.27 17.57 11.86
CA PHE A 290 20.75 17.11 10.56
C PHE A 290 22.27 17.18 10.42
N GLU A 291 22.92 18.27 10.87
CA GLU A 291 24.39 18.38 10.80
C GLU A 291 25.11 17.35 11.69
N GLU A 292 24.56 17.06 12.87
CA GLU A 292 25.09 16.00 13.75
C GLU A 292 24.96 14.62 13.09
N ILE A 293 23.80 14.34 12.50
CA ILE A 293 23.55 13.10 11.74
C ILE A 293 24.48 12.99 10.53
N ARG A 294 24.66 14.07 9.77
CA ARG A 294 25.53 14.13 8.58
C ARG A 294 26.99 13.83 8.92
N SER A 295 27.41 14.12 10.15
CA SER A 295 28.76 13.79 10.64
C SER A 295 28.94 12.30 11.00
N SER A 296 27.85 11.54 11.10
CA SER A 296 27.86 10.10 11.36
C SER A 296 28.23 9.31 10.09
N PRO A 297 28.92 8.15 10.19
CA PRO A 297 29.25 7.30 9.03
C PRO A 297 28.04 6.58 8.40
N MET A 298 26.81 7.00 8.70
CA MET A 298 25.60 6.35 8.20
C MET A 298 25.36 6.71 6.72
N THR A 299 25.22 5.69 5.86
CA THR A 299 24.90 5.89 4.45
C THR A 299 23.38 5.94 4.24
N GLY A 300 22.93 6.66 3.21
CA GLY A 300 21.52 6.67 2.81
C GLY A 300 20.99 5.28 2.46
N SER A 301 21.84 4.40 1.91
CA SER A 301 21.47 3.01 1.59
C SER A 301 21.23 2.17 2.85
N LEU A 302 22.04 2.35 3.90
CA LEU A 302 21.81 1.68 5.18
C LEU A 302 20.51 2.16 5.83
N LEU A 303 20.27 3.47 5.82
CA LEU A 303 19.02 4.04 6.32
C LEU A 303 17.81 3.49 5.56
N HIS A 304 17.87 3.46 4.22
CA HIS A 304 16.82 2.88 3.37
C HIS A 304 16.57 1.41 3.72
N ALA A 305 17.62 0.61 3.88
CA ALA A 305 17.48 -0.80 4.25
C ALA A 305 16.82 -1.01 5.62
N VAL A 306 17.18 -0.22 6.63
CA VAL A 306 16.56 -0.28 7.96
C VAL A 306 15.09 0.15 7.92
N LEU A 307 14.77 1.25 7.24
CA LEU A 307 13.38 1.74 7.11
C LEU A 307 12.51 0.75 6.35
N ARG A 308 13.03 0.17 5.26
CA ARG A 308 12.36 -0.89 4.50
C ARG A 308 12.03 -2.08 5.39
N ARG A 309 13.00 -2.54 6.18
CA ARG A 309 12.80 -3.68 7.10
C ARG A 309 11.80 -3.38 8.22
N LEU A 310 11.77 -2.14 8.72
CA LEU A 310 10.74 -1.69 9.68
C LEU A 310 9.33 -1.72 9.06
N LEU A 311 9.18 -1.18 7.85
CA LEU A 311 7.92 -1.15 7.12
C LEU A 311 7.41 -2.54 6.75
N GLU A 312 8.31 -3.48 6.49
CA GLU A 312 7.95 -4.88 6.19
C GLU A 312 7.17 -5.52 7.35
N GLU A 313 7.51 -5.15 8.59
CA GLU A 313 6.81 -5.59 9.80
C GLU A 313 5.65 -4.66 10.20
N GLY A 314 5.28 -3.71 9.33
CA GLY A 314 4.24 -2.71 9.58
C GLY A 314 4.60 -1.67 10.64
N VAL A 315 5.89 -1.47 10.95
CA VAL A 315 6.34 -0.44 11.90
C VAL A 315 6.34 0.92 11.22
N SER A 316 5.58 1.86 11.79
CA SER A 316 5.55 3.24 11.32
C SER A 316 6.91 3.92 11.44
N ILE A 317 7.35 4.53 10.34
CA ILE A 317 8.57 5.34 10.23
C ILE A 317 8.28 6.84 10.35
N LYS A 318 7.06 7.22 10.77
CA LYS A 318 6.64 8.62 10.95
C LYS A 318 7.56 9.39 11.88
N ASN A 319 8.06 8.74 12.93
CA ASN A 319 9.05 9.32 13.85
C ASN A 319 10.48 9.24 13.28
N PHE A 320 10.64 9.78 12.07
CA PHE A 320 11.86 9.67 11.27
C PHE A 320 13.08 10.27 11.97
N SER A 321 12.97 11.50 12.53
CA SER A 321 14.07 12.15 13.28
C SER A 321 14.63 11.21 14.37
N ARG A 322 13.75 10.60 15.18
CA ARG A 322 14.16 9.68 16.24
C ARG A 322 14.83 8.42 15.69
N ILE A 323 14.32 7.85 14.60
CA ILE A 323 14.97 6.68 13.96
C ILE A 323 16.40 7.04 13.55
N VAL A 324 16.56 8.21 12.91
CA VAL A 324 17.85 8.67 12.42
C VAL A 324 18.81 8.98 13.58
N GLU A 325 18.36 9.61 14.67
CA GLU A 325 19.14 9.84 15.90
C GLU A 325 19.69 8.52 16.46
N ILE A 326 18.81 7.51 16.58
CA ILE A 326 19.16 6.19 17.10
C ILE A 326 20.24 5.54 16.23
N LEU A 327 20.08 5.60 14.90
CA LEU A 327 21.02 5.03 13.95
C LEU A 327 22.34 5.80 13.91
N ALA A 328 22.33 7.13 13.99
CA ALA A 328 23.53 7.94 14.03
C ALA A 328 24.40 7.61 15.26
N LEU A 329 23.76 7.36 16.41
CA LEU A 329 24.42 7.02 17.66
C LEU A 329 25.02 5.59 17.69
N HIS A 330 24.38 4.62 17.03
CA HIS A 330 24.78 3.20 17.14
C HIS A 330 25.37 2.60 15.85
N GLY A 331 25.11 3.21 14.69
CA GLY A 331 25.43 2.70 13.36
C GLY A 331 26.93 2.62 13.04
N HIS A 332 27.78 3.33 13.79
CA HIS A 332 29.23 3.21 13.67
C HIS A 332 29.78 1.93 14.32
N ARG A 333 29.05 1.32 15.26
CA ARG A 333 29.49 0.12 16.02
C ARG A 333 29.04 -1.17 15.37
N ASN A 334 27.87 -1.15 14.73
CA ASN A 334 27.30 -2.30 14.03
C ASN A 334 26.49 -1.82 12.82
N GLN A 335 26.77 -2.39 11.65
CA GLN A 335 26.08 -2.08 10.39
C GLN A 335 25.14 -3.21 9.94
N GLU A 336 25.00 -4.27 10.74
CA GLU A 336 24.05 -5.33 10.48
C GLU A 336 22.61 -4.80 10.63
N ILE A 337 21.83 -4.94 9.55
CA ILE A 337 20.48 -4.38 9.45
C ILE A 337 19.57 -4.91 10.56
N GLU A 338 19.55 -6.22 10.80
CA GLU A 338 18.68 -6.84 11.81
C GLU A 338 18.99 -6.34 13.23
N THR A 339 20.27 -6.18 13.57
CA THR A 339 20.68 -5.62 14.86
C THR A 339 20.24 -4.15 15.00
N LEU A 340 20.39 -3.35 13.94
CA LEU A 340 19.95 -1.96 13.95
C LEU A 340 18.42 -1.84 14.04
N VAL A 341 17.69 -2.68 13.33
CA VAL A 341 16.22 -2.75 13.37
C VAL A 341 15.75 -3.11 14.79
N ALA A 342 16.33 -4.15 15.41
CA ALA A 342 15.99 -4.53 16.78
C ALA A 342 16.22 -3.37 17.77
N LEU A 343 17.33 -2.65 17.61
CA LEU A 343 17.67 -1.51 18.46
C LEU A 343 16.70 -0.32 18.24
N VAL A 344 16.36 0.00 16.98
CA VAL A 344 15.37 1.03 16.66
C VAL A 344 14.00 0.65 17.24
N ARG A 345 13.53 -0.58 17.01
CA ARG A 345 12.26 -1.08 17.55
C ARG A 345 12.21 -1.00 19.07
N GLN A 346 13.29 -1.38 19.76
CA GLN A 346 13.40 -1.27 21.22
C GLN A 346 13.18 0.18 21.69
N ARG A 347 13.79 1.15 21.00
CA ARG A 347 13.66 2.58 21.35
C ARG A 347 12.30 3.17 20.95
N LEU A 348 11.66 2.61 19.93
CA LEU A 348 10.27 2.91 19.54
C LEU A 348 9.23 2.11 20.34
N GLY A 349 9.64 1.38 21.38
CA GLY A 349 8.77 0.48 22.15
C GLY A 349 7.41 1.06 22.54
N ARG A 350 7.37 2.33 23.00
CA ARG A 350 6.10 3.03 23.32
C ARG A 350 5.15 3.14 22.14
N GLN A 351 5.67 3.41 20.94
CA GLN A 351 4.88 3.47 19.71
C GLN A 351 4.32 2.09 19.35
N LEU A 352 5.13 1.04 19.52
CA LEU A 352 4.75 -0.34 19.17
C LEU A 352 3.66 -0.90 20.10
N VAL A 353 3.75 -0.62 21.40
CA VAL A 353 2.78 -1.15 22.38
C VAL A 353 1.48 -0.36 22.45
N GLN A 354 1.44 0.88 21.91
CA GLN A 354 0.33 1.82 22.11
C GLN A 354 -1.05 1.25 21.78
N ARG A 355 -1.16 0.46 20.70
CA ARG A 355 -2.42 -0.16 20.27
C ARG A 355 -2.88 -1.35 21.12
N TYR A 356 -2.04 -1.83 22.04
CA TYR A 356 -2.27 -3.01 22.88
C TYR A 356 -2.37 -2.66 24.37
N LEU A 357 -2.30 -1.37 24.71
CA LEU A 357 -2.46 -0.88 26.07
C LEU A 357 -3.93 -0.81 26.45
N ASP A 358 -4.27 -1.30 27.64
CA ASP A 358 -5.57 -1.07 28.29
C ASP A 358 -5.61 0.29 29.03
N ALA A 359 -6.76 0.59 29.63
CA ALA A 359 -6.96 1.82 30.38
C ALA A 359 -6.06 1.91 31.63
N GLU A 360 -5.63 0.77 32.15
CA GLU A 360 -4.73 0.61 33.30
C GLU A 360 -3.24 0.64 32.90
N GLY A 361 -2.93 0.73 31.61
CA GLY A 361 -1.56 0.77 31.08
C GLY A 361 -0.87 -0.59 30.96
N LYS A 362 -1.63 -1.68 30.97
CA LYS A 362 -1.14 -3.05 30.74
C LYS A 362 -1.19 -3.40 29.26
N VAL A 363 -0.17 -4.10 28.79
CA VAL A 363 -0.08 -4.58 27.41
C VAL A 363 -0.71 -5.96 27.33
N HIS A 364 -1.78 -6.10 26.57
CA HIS A 364 -2.37 -7.42 26.30
C HIS A 364 -1.51 -8.21 25.32
N ALA A 365 -1.09 -9.40 25.74
CA ALA A 365 -0.16 -10.23 24.96
C ALA A 365 -0.52 -11.72 24.96
N ILE A 366 -0.13 -12.40 23.88
CA ILE A 366 0.03 -13.86 23.83
C ILE A 366 1.53 -14.18 23.88
N GLY A 367 1.90 -15.13 24.74
CA GLY A 367 3.28 -15.56 24.93
C GLY A 367 3.51 -17.02 24.60
N LEU A 368 4.77 -17.43 24.67
CA LEU A 368 5.21 -18.81 24.57
C LEU A 368 5.93 -19.21 25.86
N GLU A 369 5.81 -20.48 26.25
CA GLU A 369 6.65 -21.02 27.31
C GLU A 369 8.10 -21.17 26.87
N ARG A 370 9.00 -21.13 27.86
CA ARG A 370 10.46 -21.19 27.63
C ARG A 370 10.90 -22.43 26.87
N ASP A 371 10.29 -23.58 27.12
CA ASP A 371 10.64 -24.83 26.45
C ASP A 371 10.27 -24.78 24.96
N LEU A 372 9.10 -24.22 24.65
CA LEU A 372 8.66 -24.01 23.27
C LEU A 372 9.53 -22.98 22.55
N GLU A 373 9.89 -21.87 23.21
CA GLU A 373 10.84 -20.91 22.65
C GLU A 373 12.19 -21.56 22.36
N GLY A 374 12.69 -22.41 23.26
CA GLY A 374 13.94 -23.15 23.10
C GLY A 374 13.90 -24.09 21.89
N LEU A 375 12.81 -24.83 21.71
CA LEU A 375 12.62 -25.68 20.54
C LEU A 375 12.60 -24.86 19.25
N LEU A 376 11.85 -23.75 19.22
CA LEU A 376 11.77 -22.87 18.05
C LEU A 376 13.12 -22.23 17.69
N LEU A 377 13.96 -21.91 18.67
CA LEU A 377 15.30 -21.38 18.42
C LEU A 377 16.26 -22.44 17.84
N GLN A 378 16.11 -23.70 18.25
CA GLN A 378 16.95 -24.80 17.77
C GLN A 378 16.61 -25.24 16.34
N LEU A 379 15.41 -24.95 15.85
CA LEU A 379 15.06 -25.30 14.48
C LEU A 379 16.04 -24.67 13.50
N THR A 380 16.63 -25.43 12.61
CA THR A 380 17.32 -24.88 11.43
C THR A 380 16.48 -25.16 10.19
N GLU A 381 16.68 -24.41 9.10
CA GLU A 381 15.96 -24.67 7.85
C GLU A 381 16.21 -26.09 7.32
N GLU A 382 17.39 -26.66 7.61
CA GLU A 382 17.80 -28.00 7.19
C GLU A 382 17.21 -29.13 8.06
N GLU A 383 16.80 -28.84 9.31
CA GLU A 383 16.29 -29.82 10.28
C GLU A 383 14.75 -29.84 10.41
N ALA A 384 14.03 -29.18 9.51
CA ALA A 384 12.57 -29.17 9.46
C ALA A 384 12.02 -30.56 9.02
N THR A 385 12.16 -31.56 9.90
CA THR A 385 11.54 -32.87 9.75
C THR A 385 10.02 -32.76 9.70
N ARG A 386 9.33 -33.81 9.23
CA ARG A 386 7.85 -33.86 9.24
C ARG A 386 7.27 -33.65 10.64
N GLN A 387 7.96 -34.12 11.68
CA GLN A 387 7.51 -33.96 13.07
C GLN A 387 7.52 -32.47 13.48
N THR A 388 8.57 -31.75 13.10
CA THR A 388 8.68 -30.30 13.35
C THR A 388 7.54 -29.52 12.71
N ARG A 389 7.24 -29.83 11.44
CA ARG A 389 6.16 -29.17 10.71
C ARG A 389 4.81 -29.37 11.38
N ASN A 390 4.51 -30.59 11.82
CA ASN A 390 3.21 -30.92 12.42
C ASN A 390 2.91 -30.10 13.68
N TRP A 391 3.90 -29.92 14.58
CA TRP A 391 3.64 -29.11 15.77
C TRP A 391 3.66 -27.61 15.45
N ILE A 392 4.47 -27.12 14.49
CA ILE A 392 4.37 -25.72 14.07
C ILE A 392 2.99 -25.39 13.50
N GLU A 393 2.44 -26.27 12.65
CA GLU A 393 1.08 -26.10 12.11
C GLU A 393 0.03 -26.04 13.23
N ARG A 394 0.09 -26.96 14.20
CA ARG A 394 -0.78 -26.91 15.39
C ARG A 394 -0.59 -25.63 16.22
N MET A 395 0.63 -25.13 16.35
CA MET A 395 0.91 -23.88 17.06
C MET A 395 0.21 -22.72 16.36
N VAL A 396 0.34 -22.64 15.03
CA VAL A 396 -0.30 -21.62 14.21
C VAL A 396 -1.82 -21.71 14.33
N ASP A 397 -2.41 -22.90 14.32
CA ASP A 397 -3.85 -23.10 14.49
C ASP A 397 -4.35 -22.66 15.88
N MET A 398 -3.64 -23.04 16.95
CA MET A 398 -3.98 -22.60 18.31
C MET A 398 -3.82 -21.07 18.48
N LEU A 399 -2.80 -20.48 17.86
CA LEU A 399 -2.65 -19.03 17.82
C LEU A 399 -3.80 -18.40 17.04
N ARG A 400 -4.24 -18.99 15.93
CA ARG A 400 -5.37 -18.50 15.14
C ARG A 400 -6.65 -18.46 15.94
N GLU A 401 -6.98 -19.55 16.61
CA GLU A 401 -8.15 -19.62 17.50
C GLU A 401 -8.05 -18.60 18.64
N SER A 402 -6.86 -18.39 19.19
CA SER A 402 -6.64 -17.46 20.29
C SER A 402 -6.78 -16.00 19.85
N PHE A 403 -6.16 -15.63 18.73
CA PHE A 403 -6.31 -14.29 18.14
C PHE A 403 -7.76 -14.01 17.76
N GLN A 404 -8.44 -14.94 17.07
CA GLN A 404 -9.84 -14.77 16.67
C GLN A 404 -10.74 -14.53 17.89
N ARG A 405 -10.60 -15.34 18.94
CA ARG A 405 -11.40 -15.21 20.16
C ARG A 405 -11.21 -13.85 20.84
N LEU A 406 -10.01 -13.28 20.79
CA LEU A 406 -9.69 -11.98 21.39
C LEU A 406 -10.14 -10.82 20.50
N GLU A 407 -10.06 -10.99 19.19
CA GLU A 407 -10.57 -10.04 18.19
C GLU A 407 -12.10 -9.92 18.29
N ASP A 408 -12.82 -11.05 18.45
CA ASP A 408 -14.27 -11.07 18.69
C ASP A 408 -14.66 -10.32 19.97
N GLN A 409 -13.75 -10.24 20.96
CA GLN A 409 -13.92 -9.47 22.20
C GLN A 409 -13.48 -8.02 22.07
N GLN A 410 -13.09 -7.56 20.87
CA GLN A 410 -12.55 -6.24 20.59
C GLN A 410 -11.32 -5.89 21.44
N ARG A 411 -10.52 -6.90 21.81
CA ARG A 411 -9.29 -6.74 22.58
C ARG A 411 -8.10 -6.91 21.63
N PRO A 412 -7.43 -5.82 21.20
CA PRO A 412 -6.24 -5.93 20.39
C PRO A 412 -5.12 -6.58 21.22
N VAL A 413 -4.47 -7.60 20.65
CA VAL A 413 -3.42 -8.36 21.34
C VAL A 413 -2.20 -8.51 20.43
N ALA A 414 -1.01 -8.36 21.01
CA ALA A 414 0.26 -8.63 20.33
C ALA A 414 0.80 -10.00 20.74
N MET A 415 1.63 -10.59 19.89
CA MET A 415 2.49 -11.67 20.35
C MET A 415 3.73 -11.08 20.99
N VAL A 416 4.11 -11.55 22.18
CA VAL A 416 5.33 -11.12 22.87
C VAL A 416 6.22 -12.33 23.13
N VAL A 417 7.46 -12.27 22.63
CA VAL A 417 8.46 -13.36 22.72
C VAL A 417 9.83 -12.81 23.11
N SER A 418 10.79 -13.70 23.37
CA SER A 418 12.20 -13.30 23.57
C SER A 418 12.80 -12.58 22.35
N SER A 419 13.77 -11.68 22.60
CA SER A 419 14.42 -10.89 21.55
C SER A 419 15.04 -11.74 20.44
N THR A 420 15.60 -12.89 20.79
CA THR A 420 16.26 -13.81 19.85
C THR A 420 15.26 -14.53 18.95
N LEU A 421 14.01 -14.71 19.40
CA LEU A 421 12.98 -15.45 18.68
C LEU A 421 12.08 -14.53 17.83
N ARG A 422 12.00 -13.24 18.15
CA ARG A 422 11.05 -12.28 17.57
C ARG A 422 11.04 -12.27 16.03
N THR A 423 12.19 -12.11 15.37
CA THR A 423 12.26 -12.07 13.89
C THR A 423 11.74 -13.35 13.28
N ARG A 424 12.19 -14.50 13.82
CA ARG A 424 11.78 -15.82 13.34
C ARG A 424 10.27 -16.05 13.53
N MET A 425 9.75 -15.67 14.69
CA MET A 425 8.33 -15.82 14.99
C MET A 425 7.48 -14.95 14.06
N TRP A 426 7.92 -13.71 13.79
CA TRP A 426 7.26 -12.86 12.78
C TRP A 426 7.27 -13.52 11.40
N GLN A 427 8.40 -14.09 10.95
CA GLN A 427 8.47 -14.80 9.66
C GLN A 427 7.52 -15.99 9.59
N ILE A 428 7.42 -16.80 10.66
CA ILE A 428 6.49 -17.94 10.72
C ILE A 428 5.05 -17.43 10.61
N LEU A 429 4.69 -16.38 11.34
CA LEU A 429 3.30 -15.96 11.50
C LEU A 429 2.80 -15.00 10.41
N ALA A 430 3.66 -14.18 9.81
CA ALA A 430 3.27 -13.20 8.79
C ALA A 430 2.57 -13.84 7.58
N HIS A 431 2.92 -15.08 7.25
CA HIS A 431 2.29 -15.87 6.19
C HIS A 431 0.84 -16.26 6.50
N HIS A 432 0.52 -16.43 7.79
CA HIS A 432 -0.77 -16.92 8.26
C HIS A 432 -1.68 -15.82 8.80
N PHE A 433 -1.09 -14.68 9.17
CA PHE A 433 -1.73 -13.55 9.82
C PHE A 433 -1.22 -12.23 9.19
N PRO A 434 -1.92 -11.68 8.18
CA PRO A 434 -1.45 -10.51 7.46
C PRO A 434 -1.29 -9.22 8.30
N GLN A 435 -1.87 -9.18 9.51
CA GLN A 435 -1.82 -8.03 10.41
C GLN A 435 -1.20 -8.34 11.79
N ILE A 436 -0.44 -9.44 11.89
CA ILE A 436 0.17 -9.80 13.18
C ILE A 436 1.27 -8.84 13.59
N SER A 437 1.30 -8.53 14.88
CA SER A 437 2.41 -7.83 15.51
C SER A 437 3.12 -8.74 16.48
N VAL A 438 4.39 -9.00 16.19
CA VAL A 438 5.29 -9.75 17.05
C VAL A 438 6.27 -8.78 17.68
N LEU A 439 6.20 -8.66 18.99
CA LEU A 439 7.01 -7.78 19.81
C LEU A 439 8.03 -8.60 20.59
N SER A 440 9.20 -8.00 20.81
CA SER A 440 10.15 -8.52 21.78
C SER A 440 9.79 -8.04 23.19
N LEU A 441 10.05 -8.87 24.20
CA LEU A 441 10.05 -8.44 25.61
C LEU A 441 10.88 -7.18 25.86
N ALA A 442 11.95 -6.97 25.10
CA ALA A 442 12.79 -5.76 25.21
C ALA A 442 12.11 -4.50 24.66
N GLU A 443 11.14 -4.65 23.75
CA GLU A 443 10.38 -3.55 23.14
C GLU A 443 9.25 -3.05 24.05
N VAL A 444 8.81 -3.86 25.03
CA VAL A 444 7.81 -3.44 26.00
C VAL A 444 8.45 -2.48 27.02
N PRO A 445 7.96 -1.24 27.17
CA PRO A 445 8.49 -0.31 28.15
C PRO A 445 8.41 -0.88 29.57
N ARG A 446 9.45 -0.70 30.39
CA ARG A 446 9.49 -1.17 31.79
C ARG A 446 8.38 -0.59 32.68
N THR A 447 7.77 0.51 32.25
CA THR A 447 6.64 1.16 32.92
C THR A 447 5.31 0.46 32.69
N SER A 448 5.24 -0.44 31.69
CA SER A 448 4.04 -1.17 31.32
C SER A 448 4.13 -2.61 31.84
N GLU A 449 3.05 -3.09 32.44
CA GLU A 449 2.91 -4.50 32.83
C GLU A 449 2.39 -5.31 31.64
N ILE A 450 2.83 -6.56 31.47
CA ILE A 450 2.29 -7.45 30.44
C ILE A 450 1.15 -8.26 31.05
N TYR A 451 -0.04 -8.19 30.44
CA TYR A 451 -1.17 -9.04 30.78
C TYR A 451 -1.29 -10.18 29.77
N TRP A 452 -0.91 -11.39 30.18
CA TRP A 452 -0.95 -12.58 29.34
C TRP A 452 -2.38 -13.08 29.17
N GLN A 453 -2.90 -12.99 27.96
CA GLN A 453 -4.21 -13.53 27.58
C GLN A 453 -4.13 -15.04 27.33
N ALA A 454 -3.00 -15.49 26.79
CA ALA A 454 -2.68 -16.90 26.63
C ALA A 454 -1.15 -17.08 26.63
N ILE A 455 -0.69 -18.25 27.08
CA ILE A 455 0.70 -18.68 26.98
C ILE A 455 0.66 -20.10 26.41
N LEU A 456 1.27 -20.32 25.25
CA LEU A 456 1.29 -21.64 24.62
C LEU A 456 2.46 -22.45 25.16
N SER A 457 2.17 -23.68 25.59
CA SER A 457 3.15 -24.66 26.07
C SER A 457 3.59 -25.63 24.97
N ALA A 458 4.79 -26.19 25.11
CA ALA A 458 5.29 -27.20 24.17
C ALA A 458 4.46 -28.51 24.19
N GLU A 459 3.77 -28.80 25.31
CA GLU A 459 2.88 -29.95 25.44
C GLU A 459 1.57 -29.76 24.66
N GLU A 460 0.94 -28.58 24.74
CA GLU A 460 -0.28 -28.26 24.01
C GLU A 460 -0.08 -28.35 22.50
N VAL A 461 1.10 -27.95 22.01
CA VAL A 461 1.44 -28.07 20.59
C VAL A 461 1.79 -29.51 20.18
N GLY A 462 2.06 -30.38 21.16
CA GLY A 462 2.59 -31.73 20.93
C GLY A 462 4.02 -31.71 20.37
N ALA A 463 4.80 -30.69 20.73
CA ALA A 463 6.22 -30.58 20.40
C ALA A 463 7.08 -31.46 21.33
N LEU A 464 6.59 -31.71 22.56
CA LEU A 464 7.14 -32.71 23.48
C LEU A 464 6.21 -33.93 23.49
N GLU A 465 6.79 -35.13 23.44
CA GLU A 465 6.01 -36.33 23.80
C GLU A 465 5.56 -36.18 25.26
N PRO A 466 4.30 -36.51 25.58
CA PRO A 466 3.87 -36.47 26.97
C PRO A 466 4.80 -37.38 27.78
N PRO A 467 5.20 -36.99 29.00
CA PRO A 467 6.07 -37.81 29.81
C PRO A 467 5.41 -39.19 29.94
N VAL A 468 6.06 -40.22 29.37
CA VAL A 468 5.66 -41.60 29.59
C VAL A 468 5.68 -41.77 31.10
N LYS A 469 4.50 -41.90 31.73
CA LYS A 469 4.36 -42.20 33.15
C LYS A 469 5.01 -43.56 33.41
N ARG A 470 6.33 -43.59 33.59
CA ARG A 470 7.06 -44.72 34.15
C ARG A 470 6.65 -44.83 35.61
N GLY A 471 5.60 -45.60 35.86
CA GLY A 471 5.23 -46.01 37.21
C GLY A 471 3.73 -45.95 37.50
N GLN A 472 2.94 -46.79 36.84
CA GLN A 472 1.75 -47.36 37.46
C GLN A 472 1.73 -48.86 37.18
N HIS A 473 2.55 -49.60 37.93
CA HIS A 473 2.15 -50.96 38.29
C HIS A 473 0.95 -50.84 39.24
N PRO A 474 -0.16 -51.56 39.01
CA PRO A 474 -1.30 -51.51 39.89
C PRO A 474 -0.90 -52.09 41.25
N ALA A 475 -1.09 -51.30 42.30
CA ALA A 475 -0.93 -51.73 43.68
C ALA A 475 -1.96 -52.83 43.99
N ILE A 476 -1.47 -54.04 44.29
CA ILE A 476 -2.23 -55.05 45.01
C ILE A 476 -1.86 -54.89 46.48
N ALA A 477 -2.82 -54.46 47.28
CA ALA A 477 -2.71 -54.45 48.73
C ALA A 477 -3.04 -55.85 49.28
N SER A 478 -2.19 -56.40 50.14
CA SER A 478 -2.59 -56.91 51.46
C SER A 478 -1.41 -57.59 52.17
N ASP A 479 -1.15 -57.06 53.37
CA ASP A 479 -0.93 -57.77 54.63
C ASP A 479 0.01 -59.00 54.68
N GLY A 480 1.02 -58.93 55.56
CA GLY A 480 1.79 -60.11 55.94
C GLY A 480 3.21 -59.82 56.41
N THR A 481 3.41 -59.98 57.70
CA THR A 481 4.71 -60.03 58.39
C THR A 481 5.63 -61.17 57.89
N TYR A 482 6.89 -61.16 58.37
CA TYR A 482 8.00 -62.14 58.25
C TYR A 482 9.06 -61.79 57.19
N ARG A 483 10.27 -61.34 57.57
CA ARG A 483 11.41 -62.02 58.22
C ARG A 483 12.10 -63.05 57.30
N ALA A 484 13.40 -62.81 57.14
CA ALA A 484 14.37 -63.46 56.26
C ALA A 484 14.43 -65.01 56.27
N LYS A 485 15.13 -65.53 55.22
CA LYS A 485 15.46 -66.92 54.83
C LYS A 485 14.43 -67.51 53.83
N GLY A 486 14.77 -68.21 52.76
CA GLY A 486 16.04 -68.63 52.17
C GLY A 486 15.75 -69.63 51.03
N LYS A 487 16.73 -69.79 50.12
CA LYS A 487 16.98 -70.89 49.17
C LYS A 487 15.85 -71.43 48.26
N ILE A 488 16.18 -71.40 46.97
CA ILE A 488 15.61 -72.11 45.84
C ILE A 488 15.92 -73.62 45.95
N SER A 489 14.91 -74.46 45.75
CA SER A 489 14.97 -75.86 45.29
C SER A 489 13.54 -76.23 44.85
N GLU A 490 13.26 -76.44 43.57
CA GLU A 490 13.42 -77.67 42.78
C GLU A 490 12.03 -78.25 42.44
N HIS A 491 11.85 -78.48 41.13
CA HIS A 491 10.97 -79.47 40.49
C HIS A 491 9.47 -79.49 40.82
N LEU A 492 8.65 -79.09 39.83
CA LEU A 492 7.81 -80.06 39.13
C LEU A 492 7.50 -79.58 37.70
N ALA A 493 7.91 -80.39 36.74
CA ALA A 493 7.36 -80.40 35.39
C ALA A 493 6.00 -81.14 35.40
N GLU A 494 5.35 -81.19 34.23
CA GLU A 494 4.04 -81.84 33.91
C GLU A 494 2.87 -80.84 34.06
N GLU A 495 2.09 -80.46 33.04
CA GLU A 495 1.59 -81.20 31.87
C GLU A 495 1.23 -80.25 30.68
N LEU A 496 1.64 -80.67 29.46
CA LEU A 496 0.86 -80.64 28.20
C LEU A 496 0.68 -79.33 27.36
N PRO A 497 0.48 -79.43 26.01
CA PRO A 497 1.47 -78.93 25.03
C PRO A 497 0.81 -78.12 23.84
N PRO A 498 1.31 -78.10 22.58
CA PRO A 498 1.74 -76.85 21.90
C PRO A 498 0.94 -76.50 20.62
N ARG A 499 1.01 -75.27 20.12
CA ARG A 499 0.95 -75.01 18.65
C ARG A 499 1.88 -73.87 18.21
N ARG A 500 2.70 -74.20 17.21
CA ARG A 500 3.75 -73.39 16.58
C ARG A 500 3.19 -72.30 15.63
N PRO A 501 4.00 -71.27 15.32
CA PRO A 501 3.61 -70.14 14.47
C PRO A 501 3.83 -70.42 12.99
N ARG A 502 3.24 -69.57 12.13
CA ARG A 502 3.84 -69.17 10.85
C ARG A 502 4.32 -67.73 10.97
#